data_AF-A0A438C4I4-F1
#
_entry.id   AF-A0A438C4I4-F1
#
_cell.length_a   1.000
_cell.length_b   1.000
_cell.length_c   1.000
_cell.angle_alpha   90.00
_cell.angle_beta   90.00
_cell.angle_gamma   90.00
#
_symmetry.space_group_name_H-M   'P 1'
#
loop_
_entity.id
_entity.type
_entity.pdbx_description
1 polymer ?
#
loop_
_entity_poly.entity_id
_entity_poly.type
_entity_poly.pdbx_seq_one_letter_code
_entity_poly.pdbx_strand_id
1 'polypeptide(L)'
;MASASYGEHWRNLRRLSALEIFSSNRLNMFLGIRRDEVKLLLLRLARDSRQGFAKVELRPMLTELTFNIITRMVAGKRYYGEGVEFEEAKRFREIISEVFKLNGASSNPTDFCPYCDGLGSEIMRRS
;
A
#
# COMPACT_ATOMS: atom_id res chain seq x y z
N MET A 1 -11.47 7.71 3.46
CA MET A 1 -12.20 6.45 3.73
C MET A 1 -11.76 5.79 5.03
N ALA A 2 -10.47 5.73 5.33
CA ALA A 2 -9.95 5.03 6.52
C ALA A 2 -10.26 5.74 7.85
N SER A 3 -10.37 7.08 7.86
CA SER A 3 -10.52 7.91 9.08
C SER A 3 -11.80 8.76 9.13
N ALA A 4 -12.74 8.55 8.20
CA ALA A 4 -14.01 9.29 8.20
C ALA A 4 -15.12 8.41 8.77
N SER A 5 -15.88 8.94 9.74
CA SER A 5 -17.07 8.27 10.27
C SER A 5 -18.05 7.92 9.16
N TYR A 6 -18.78 6.82 9.33
CA TYR A 6 -19.78 6.38 8.37
C TYR A 6 -20.83 7.48 8.18
N GLY A 7 -21.01 7.94 6.94
CA GLY A 7 -21.84 9.10 6.62
C GLY A 7 -22.01 9.26 5.12
N GLU A 8 -22.76 10.28 4.70
CA GLU A 8 -23.01 10.54 3.28
C GLU A 8 -21.71 10.77 2.50
N HIS A 9 -20.79 11.56 3.05
CA HIS A 9 -19.49 11.80 2.46
C HIS A 9 -18.67 10.51 2.25
N TRP A 10 -18.60 9.65 3.26
CA TRP A 10 -17.91 8.36 3.16
C TRP A 10 -18.56 7.46 2.09
N ARG A 11 -19.89 7.40 2.05
CA ARG A 11 -20.65 6.60 1.07
C ARG A 11 -20.42 7.10 -0.35
N ASN A 12 -20.46 8.41 -0.56
CA ASN A 12 -20.24 9.04 -1.87
C ASN A 12 -18.82 8.77 -2.37
N LEU A 13 -17.80 8.95 -1.53
CA LEU A 13 -16.42 8.60 -1.89
C LEU A 13 -16.28 7.12 -2.24
N ARG A 14 -16.86 6.23 -1.44
CA ARG A 14 -16.80 4.78 -1.70
C ARG A 14 -17.44 4.40 -3.03
N ARG A 15 -18.61 4.98 -3.33
CA ARG A 15 -19.31 4.79 -4.60
C ARG A 15 -18.49 5.32 -5.78
N LEU A 16 -17.92 6.52 -5.67
CA LEU A 16 -17.09 7.12 -6.71
C LEU A 16 -15.86 6.25 -7.01
N SER A 17 -15.11 5.85 -5.98
CA SER A 17 -13.94 4.98 -6.17
C SER A 17 -14.32 3.64 -6.80
N ALA A 18 -15.44 3.04 -6.40
CA ALA A 18 -15.91 1.77 -6.98
C ALA A 18 -16.21 1.89 -8.48
N LEU A 19 -16.77 3.01 -8.92
CA LEU A 19 -17.15 3.24 -10.33
C LEU A 19 -15.97 3.70 -11.19
N GLU A 20 -15.15 4.62 -10.70
CA GLU A 20 -14.12 5.29 -11.51
C GLU A 20 -12.75 4.61 -11.44
N ILE A 21 -12.45 3.93 -10.33
CA ILE A 21 -11.13 3.30 -10.12
C ILE A 21 -11.25 1.79 -10.21
N PHE A 22 -12.26 1.21 -9.56
CA PHE A 22 -12.40 -0.23 -9.40
C PHE A 22 -13.47 -0.88 -10.28
N SER A 23 -14.05 -0.16 -11.25
CA SER A 23 -15.01 -0.78 -12.16
C SER A 23 -14.34 -1.82 -13.04
N SER A 24 -15.11 -2.83 -13.47
CA SER A 24 -14.61 -3.92 -14.31
C SER A 24 -13.94 -3.41 -15.58
N ASN A 25 -14.46 -2.34 -16.19
CA ASN A 25 -13.85 -1.72 -17.36
C ASN A 25 -12.47 -1.13 -17.06
N ARG A 26 -12.33 -0.38 -15.95
CA ARG A 26 -11.04 0.19 -15.51
C ARG A 26 -10.05 -0.90 -15.16
N LEU A 27 -10.48 -1.92 -14.41
CA LEU A 27 -9.65 -3.08 -14.10
C LEU A 27 -9.18 -3.79 -15.37
N ASN A 28 -10.05 -3.97 -16.37
CA ASN A 28 -9.68 -4.58 -17.64
C ASN A 28 -8.66 -3.73 -18.41
N MET A 29 -8.79 -2.41 -18.43
CA MET A 29 -7.76 -1.53 -18.99
C MET A 29 -6.42 -1.68 -18.27
N PHE A 30 -6.42 -1.91 -16.97
CA PHE A 30 -5.22 -2.18 -16.17
C PHE A 30 -4.74 -3.64 -16.21
N LEU A 31 -5.33 -4.51 -17.03
CA LEU A 31 -4.83 -5.88 -17.21
C LEU A 31 -3.40 -5.89 -17.75
N GLY A 32 -3.08 -4.99 -18.67
CA GLY A 32 -1.72 -4.84 -19.22
C GLY A 32 -0.69 -4.53 -18.13
N ILE A 33 -1.01 -3.57 -17.25
CA ILE A 33 -0.16 -3.20 -16.10
C ILE A 33 0.13 -4.42 -15.22
N ARG A 34 -0.91 -5.18 -14.84
CA ARG A 34 -0.76 -6.36 -13.98
C ARG A 34 0.10 -7.44 -14.66
N ARG A 35 -0.10 -7.69 -15.95
CA ARG A 35 0.71 -8.63 -16.74
C ARG A 35 2.16 -8.19 -16.81
N ASP A 36 2.42 -6.91 -17.05
CA ASP A 36 3.78 -6.36 -17.12
C ASP A 36 4.53 -6.53 -15.80
N GLU A 37 3.91 -6.18 -14.67
CA GLU A 37 4.57 -6.29 -13.36
C GLU A 37 4.84 -7.75 -12.99
N VAL A 38 3.90 -8.66 -13.25
CA VAL A 38 4.11 -10.11 -13.05
C VAL A 38 5.22 -10.63 -13.96
N LYS A 39 5.27 -10.19 -15.22
CA LYS A 39 6.33 -10.57 -16.16
C LYS A 39 7.69 -10.09 -15.65
N LEU A 40 7.80 -8.86 -15.15
CA LEU A 40 9.05 -8.33 -14.58
C LEU A 40 9.49 -9.14 -13.36
N LEU A 41 8.56 -9.51 -12.48
CA LEU A 41 8.85 -10.36 -11.32
C LEU A 41 9.39 -11.74 -11.76
N LEU A 42 8.75 -12.36 -12.76
CA LEU A 42 9.18 -13.64 -13.31
C LEU A 42 10.57 -13.56 -13.98
N LEU A 43 10.85 -12.48 -14.71
CA LEU A 43 12.17 -12.26 -15.31
C LEU A 43 13.26 -12.11 -14.25
N ARG A 44 12.97 -11.42 -13.15
CA ARG A 44 13.88 -11.30 -12.00
C ARG A 44 14.13 -12.66 -11.35
N LEU A 45 13.09 -13.41 -11.06
CA LEU A 45 13.20 -14.77 -10.51
C LEU A 45 14.00 -15.71 -11.43
N ALA A 46 13.74 -15.67 -12.74
CA ALA A 46 14.44 -16.49 -13.71
C ALA A 46 15.93 -16.11 -13.81
N ARG A 47 16.27 -14.82 -13.64
CA ARG A 47 17.64 -14.34 -13.58
C ARG A 47 18.35 -14.85 -12.33
N ASP A 48 17.69 -14.76 -11.19
CA ASP A 48 18.24 -15.16 -9.89
C ASP A 48 18.43 -16.69 -9.81
N SER A 49 17.58 -17.48 -10.48
CA SER A 49 17.70 -18.94 -10.55
C SER A 49 18.62 -19.46 -11.66
N ARG A 50 19.38 -18.60 -12.35
CA ARG A 50 20.22 -19.02 -13.50
C ARG A 50 21.31 -20.03 -13.13
N GLN A 51 21.80 -19.99 -11.89
CA GLN A 51 22.90 -20.85 -11.42
C GLN A 51 22.39 -22.03 -10.57
N GLY A 52 21.07 -22.27 -10.55
CA GLY A 52 20.44 -23.33 -9.75
C GLY A 52 19.34 -22.79 -8.85
N PHE A 53 19.10 -23.48 -7.73
CA PHE A 53 18.06 -23.09 -6.78
C PHE A 53 18.41 -21.77 -6.11
N ALA A 54 17.53 -20.77 -6.24
CA ALA A 54 17.63 -19.49 -5.56
C ALA A 54 16.62 -19.41 -4.43
N LYS A 55 17.10 -19.17 -3.21
CA LYS A 55 16.22 -18.84 -2.07
C LYS A 55 15.76 -17.40 -2.22
N VAL A 56 14.45 -17.17 -2.23
CA VAL A 56 13.85 -15.84 -2.35
C VAL A 56 12.90 -15.53 -1.20
N GLU A 57 12.86 -14.26 -0.80
CA GLU A 57 11.87 -13.78 0.16
C GLU A 57 10.62 -13.31 -0.57
N LEU A 58 9.53 -14.09 -0.49
CA LEU A 58 8.30 -13.78 -1.21
C LEU A 58 7.59 -12.53 -0.68
N ARG A 59 7.64 -12.28 0.63
CA ARG A 59 6.95 -11.15 1.26
C ARG A 59 7.36 -9.80 0.67
N PRO A 60 8.65 -9.41 0.66
CA PRO A 60 9.06 -8.14 0.06
C PRO A 60 8.76 -8.08 -1.45
N MET A 61 8.94 -9.18 -2.17
CA MET A 61 8.67 -9.24 -3.61
C MET A 61 7.19 -9.02 -3.95
N LEU A 62 6.28 -9.68 -3.24
CA LEU A 62 4.83 -9.52 -3.43
C LEU A 62 4.35 -8.14 -2.97
N THR A 63 4.99 -7.59 -1.94
CA THR A 63 4.73 -6.22 -1.47
C THR A 63 5.11 -5.22 -2.55
N GLU A 64 6.31 -5.33 -3.11
CA GLU A 64 6.79 -4.51 -4.24
C GLU A 64 5.87 -4.63 -5.46
N LEU A 65 5.50 -5.86 -5.85
CA LEU A 65 4.56 -6.13 -6.94
C LEU A 65 3.22 -5.41 -6.73
N THR A 66 2.66 -5.53 -5.53
CA THR A 66 1.36 -4.93 -5.20
C THR A 66 1.43 -3.40 -5.24
N PHE A 67 2.49 -2.80 -4.69
CA PHE A 67 2.69 -1.35 -4.74
C PHE A 67 2.87 -0.84 -6.16
N ASN A 68 3.67 -1.50 -6.99
CA ASN A 68 3.87 -1.09 -8.38
C ASN A 68 2.56 -1.19 -9.19
N ILE A 69 1.75 -2.22 -8.96
CA ILE A 69 0.43 -2.35 -9.58
C ILE A 69 -0.47 -1.17 -9.15
N ILE A 70 -0.61 -0.92 -7.85
CA ILE A 70 -1.48 0.15 -7.34
C ILE A 70 -1.02 1.52 -7.83
N THR A 71 0.28 1.83 -7.71
CA THR A 71 0.83 3.13 -8.11
C THR A 71 0.76 3.36 -9.61
N ARG A 72 0.95 2.33 -10.45
CA ARG A 72 0.71 2.47 -11.90
C ARG A 72 -0.76 2.64 -12.25
N MET A 73 -1.68 2.00 -11.53
CA MET A 73 -3.12 2.18 -11.77
C MET A 73 -3.63 3.57 -11.34
N VAL A 74 -3.08 4.13 -10.25
CA VAL A 74 -3.55 5.40 -9.67
C VAL A 74 -2.77 6.60 -10.20
N ALA A 75 -1.43 6.53 -10.24
CA ALA A 75 -0.54 7.62 -10.60
C ALA A 75 0.12 7.45 -11.98
N GLY A 76 -0.06 6.29 -12.64
CA GLY A 76 0.53 6.03 -13.97
C GLY A 76 2.04 5.78 -13.95
N LYS A 77 2.70 5.74 -12.78
CA LYS A 77 4.16 5.63 -12.62
C LYS A 77 4.55 4.52 -11.65
N ARG A 78 5.80 4.07 -11.72
CA ARG A 78 6.43 3.14 -10.77
C ARG A 78 7.27 3.91 -9.76
N TYR A 79 7.27 3.44 -8.51
CA TYR A 79 8.13 3.95 -7.43
C TYR A 79 9.06 2.87 -6.84
N TYR A 80 9.00 1.65 -7.38
CA TYR A 80 9.88 0.53 -7.02
C TYR A 80 10.45 -0.18 -8.25
N GLY A 81 11.65 -0.75 -8.10
CA GLY A 81 12.38 -1.45 -9.16
C GLY A 81 13.54 -0.67 -9.79
N GLU A 82 14.22 -1.31 -10.73
CA GLU A 82 15.31 -0.73 -11.52
C GLU A 82 14.78 0.32 -12.53
N GLY A 83 15.49 1.44 -12.70
CA GLY A 83 15.12 2.50 -13.66
C GLY A 83 14.11 3.54 -13.16
N VAL A 84 13.86 3.59 -11.84
CA VAL A 84 12.99 4.59 -11.21
C VAL A 84 13.82 5.80 -10.77
N GLU A 85 13.26 7.01 -10.87
CA GLU A 85 13.89 8.22 -10.34
C GLU A 85 14.04 8.11 -8.80
N PHE A 86 15.28 8.10 -8.34
CA PHE A 86 15.59 7.72 -6.96
C PHE A 86 15.03 8.70 -5.92
N GLU A 87 15.07 10.01 -6.19
CA GLU A 87 14.57 11.04 -5.26
C GLU A 87 13.05 10.99 -5.09
N GLU A 88 12.28 11.02 -6.19
CA GLU A 88 10.82 10.95 -6.15
C GLU A 88 10.36 9.65 -5.47
N ALA A 89 10.97 8.51 -5.83
CA ALA A 89 10.65 7.22 -5.25
C ALA A 89 10.98 7.12 -3.75
N LYS A 90 12.11 7.67 -3.31
CA LYS A 90 12.48 7.67 -1.90
C LYS A 90 11.45 8.45 -1.07
N ARG A 91 11.09 9.66 -1.51
CA ARG A 91 10.08 10.49 -0.84
C ARG A 91 8.71 9.79 -0.79
N PHE A 92 8.29 9.19 -1.91
CA PHE A 92 7.03 8.44 -1.95
C PHE A 92 7.03 7.27 -0.95
N ARG A 93 8.13 6.51 -0.87
CA ARG A 93 8.27 5.40 0.08
C ARG A 93 8.25 5.86 1.53
N GLU A 94 8.89 6.98 1.83
CA GLU A 94 8.89 7.59 3.17
C GLU A 94 7.46 7.96 3.58
N ILE A 95 6.73 8.68 2.74
CA ILE A 95 5.33 9.06 3.00
C ILE A 95 4.46 7.82 3.23
N ILE A 96 4.56 6.82 2.35
CA ILE A 96 3.78 5.58 2.49
C ILE A 96 4.12 4.87 3.80
N SER A 97 5.40 4.76 4.16
CA SER A 97 5.84 4.18 5.43
C SER A 97 5.27 4.94 6.63
N GLU A 98 5.29 6.27 6.61
CA GLU A 98 4.71 7.09 7.67
C GLU A 98 3.19 6.90 7.78
N VAL A 99 2.48 6.89 6.65
CA VAL A 99 1.03 6.62 6.60
C VAL A 99 0.71 5.25 7.18
N PHE A 100 1.48 4.21 6.87
CA PHE A 100 1.29 2.88 7.46
C PHE A 100 1.59 2.85 8.95
N LYS A 101 2.63 3.54 9.43
CA LYS A 101 2.93 3.64 10.86
C LYS A 101 1.82 4.34 11.63
N LEU A 102 1.31 5.47 11.12
CA LEU A 102 0.24 6.23 11.73
C LEU A 102 -1.08 5.43 11.76
N ASN A 103 -1.42 4.77 10.65
CA ASN A 103 -2.64 3.93 10.58
C ASN A 103 -2.51 2.60 11.33
N GLY A 104 -1.29 2.09 11.55
CA GLY A 104 -1.04 0.90 12.38
C GLY A 104 -1.04 1.24 13.87
N ALA A 105 -0.53 2.43 14.23
CA ALA A 105 -0.53 2.97 15.57
C ALA A 105 -1.93 3.41 16.06
N SER A 106 -2.89 3.62 15.14
CA SER A 106 -4.31 3.83 15.48
C SER A 106 -5.04 2.55 15.89
N SER A 107 -4.32 1.46 16.18
CA SER A 107 -4.82 0.44 17.11
C SER A 107 -4.71 1.03 18.52
N ASN A 108 -5.36 2.17 18.77
CA ASN A 108 -5.33 2.80 20.07
C ASN A 108 -6.09 1.85 21.00
N PRO A 109 -5.52 1.38 22.13
CA PRO A 109 -6.22 0.47 23.03
C PRO A 109 -7.58 1.04 23.50
N THR A 110 -7.71 2.37 23.49
CA THR A 110 -8.94 3.12 23.77
C THR A 110 -10.05 2.88 22.75
N ASP A 111 -9.72 2.56 21.48
CA ASP A 111 -10.71 2.21 20.44
C ASP A 111 -11.36 0.83 20.70
N PHE A 112 -10.67 -0.04 21.45
CA PHE A 112 -11.17 -1.36 21.85
C PHE A 112 -11.79 -1.36 23.25
N CYS A 113 -11.40 -0.43 24.11
CA CYS A 113 -11.90 -0.30 25.47
C CYS A 113 -12.22 1.17 25.80
N PRO A 114 -13.49 1.60 25.69
CA PRO A 114 -13.90 2.99 25.95
C PRO A 114 -13.73 3.42 27.42
N TYR A 115 -13.36 2.51 28.33
CA TYR A 115 -13.06 2.82 29.73
C TYR A 115 -11.59 3.25 29.95
N CYS A 116 -10.71 3.02 28.98
CA CYS A 116 -9.28 3.31 29.11
C CYS A 116 -8.89 4.76 28.78
N ASP A 117 -9.83 5.63 28.42
CA ASP A 117 -9.57 7.04 28.10
C ASP A 117 -8.89 7.82 29.25
N GLY A 118 -9.09 7.40 30.51
CA GLY A 118 -8.46 8.01 31.68
C GLY A 118 -7.03 7.55 31.99
N LEU A 119 -6.58 6.41 31.45
CA LEU A 119 -5.29 5.80 31.81
C LEU A 119 -4.12 6.32 30.95
N GLY A 120 -4.38 6.75 29.72
CA GLY A 120 -3.35 7.29 28.83
C GLY A 120 -2.78 8.64 29.28
N SER A 121 -3.62 9.50 29.89
CA SER A 121 -3.22 10.83 30.36
C SER A 121 -2.41 10.82 31.67
N GLU A 122 -2.49 9.75 32.46
CA GLU A 122 -1.79 9.64 33.76
C GLU A 122 -0.32 9.20 33.58
N ILE A 123 -0.03 8.39 32.55
CA ILE A 123 1.31 7.85 32.28
C ILE A 123 2.20 8.90 31.60
N MET A 124 1.63 9.74 30.72
CA MET A 124 2.37 10.81 30.03
C MET A 124 2.66 12.04 30.91
N ARG A 125 2.01 12.16 32.07
CA ARG A 125 2.25 13.23 33.06
C ARG A 125 3.30 12.84 34.12
N ARG A 126 3.76 11.58 34.15
CA ARG A 126 4.74 11.05 35.10
C ARG A 126 6.07 10.61 34.47
N SER A 127 6.34 10.98 33.22
CA SER A 127 7.63 10.77 32.54
C SER A 127 8.25 12.08 32.09
#